data_AF-A0A1C5VGG9-F1
#
_entry.id   AF-A0A1C5VGG9-F1
#
_cell.length_a   1.000
_cell.length_b   1.000
_cell.length_c   1.000
_cell.angle_alpha   90.00
_cell.angle_beta   90.00
_cell.angle_gamma   90.00
#
_symmetry.space_group_name_H-M   'P 1'
#
loop_
_entity.id
_entity.type
_entity.pdbx_description
1 polymer ?
#
loop_
_entity_poly.entity_id
_entity_poly.type
_entity_poly.pdbx_seq_one_letter_code
_entity_poly.pdbx_strand_id
1 'polypeptide(L)'
;MRGDRNLLKRHLKRVVSSNTARMYVLPLEDGTICGYYTLNAHVVARASDLIGGVRRNAPDPIPCTLLGQLAVDARFQGKSAGARLLQDAIKRTARASMVVASRALIVDPSDERAEGFYQRFGFRRLSGGSCRMFLPL
;
A
#
# COMPACT_ATOMS: atom_id res chain seq x y z
N MET A 1 10.97 -5.93 15.01
CA MET A 1 11.38 -4.52 15.25
C MET A 1 10.76 -4.06 16.57
N ARG A 2 11.56 -3.85 17.63
CA ARG A 2 11.08 -3.28 18.90
C ARG A 2 10.62 -1.85 18.62
N GLY A 3 9.31 -1.59 18.77
CA GLY A 3 8.66 -0.35 18.36
C GLY A 3 9.03 0.81 19.26
N ASP A 4 9.96 1.65 18.81
CA ASP A 4 10.16 2.97 19.38
C ASP A 4 9.00 3.88 18.94
N ARG A 5 8.05 4.09 19.85
CA ARG A 5 6.86 4.95 19.68
C ARG A 5 7.23 6.36 19.16
N ASN A 6 8.46 6.82 19.45
CA ASN A 6 8.97 8.11 19.00
C ASN A 6 9.44 8.13 17.54
N LEU A 7 9.86 7.00 16.96
CA LEU A 7 10.19 6.92 15.54
C LEU A 7 8.92 6.98 14.69
N LEU A 8 7.87 6.25 15.10
CA LEU A 8 6.58 6.30 14.42
C LEU A 8 6.03 7.73 14.41
N LYS A 9 5.99 8.40 15.58
CA LYS A 9 5.49 9.78 15.72
C LYS A 9 6.30 10.83 14.95
N ARG A 10 7.63 10.68 14.87
CA ARG A 10 8.49 11.61 14.09
C ARG A 10 8.36 11.39 12.59
N HIS A 11 8.32 10.14 12.14
CA HIS A 11 8.11 9.81 10.72
C HIS A 11 6.71 10.24 10.27
N LEU A 12 5.70 9.99 11.12
CA LEU A 12 4.31 10.48 11.01
C LEU A 12 4.25 11.98 10.73
N LYS A 13 4.90 12.78 11.57
CA LYS A 13 4.84 14.24 11.46
C LYS A 13 5.37 14.70 10.10
N ARG A 14 6.48 14.14 9.63
CA ARG A 14 7.11 14.51 8.35
C ARG A 14 6.23 14.13 7.16
N VAL A 15 5.81 12.87 7.07
CA VAL A 15 4.99 12.36 5.94
C VAL A 15 3.66 13.10 5.82
N VAL A 16 2.99 13.34 6.94
CA VAL A 16 1.70 14.06 6.95
C VAL A 16 1.91 15.54 6.67
N SER A 17 2.96 16.17 7.22
CA SER A 17 3.21 17.61 7.01
C SER A 17 3.58 17.98 5.57
N SER A 18 4.23 17.08 4.83
CA SER A 18 4.59 17.33 3.43
C SER A 18 3.47 17.00 2.44
N ASN A 19 2.32 16.50 2.90
CA ASN A 19 1.20 16.03 2.06
C ASN A 19 1.63 15.02 0.97
N THR A 20 2.68 14.25 1.23
CA THR A 20 3.21 13.27 0.26
C THR A 20 2.53 11.91 0.40
N ALA A 21 1.86 11.66 1.53
CA ALA A 21 1.02 10.50 1.75
C ALA A 21 -0.12 10.78 2.72
N ARG A 22 -1.13 9.92 2.69
CA ARG A 22 -2.16 9.82 3.75
C ARG A 22 -1.91 8.56 4.55
N MET A 23 -1.87 8.70 5.87
CA MET A 23 -1.58 7.61 6.81
C MET A 23 -2.84 7.19 7.55
N TYR A 24 -3.02 5.88 7.67
CA TYR A 24 -4.13 5.27 8.39
C TYR A 24 -3.56 4.31 9.43
N VAL A 25 -4.22 4.23 10.58
CA VAL A 25 -3.78 3.42 11.72
C VAL A 25 -4.90 2.47 12.15
N LEU A 26 -4.52 1.34 12.73
CA LEU A 26 -5.43 0.40 13.39
C LEU A 26 -5.27 0.53 14.92
N PRO A 27 -6.12 1.31 15.60
CA PRO A 27 -6.11 1.40 17.06
C PRO A 27 -6.90 0.25 17.71
N LEU A 28 -6.56 -0.04 18.96
CA LEU A 28 -7.37 -0.78 19.92
C LEU A 28 -8.25 0.18 20.74
N GLU A 29 -9.16 -0.39 21.52
CA GLU A 29 -10.05 0.36 22.42
C GLU A 29 -9.28 1.21 23.44
N ASP A 30 -8.13 0.72 23.92
CA ASP A 30 -7.23 1.43 24.84
C ASP A 30 -6.37 2.50 24.15
N GLY A 31 -6.54 2.72 22.84
CA GLY A 31 -5.76 3.66 22.04
C GLY A 31 -4.40 3.13 21.57
N THR A 32 -4.03 1.89 21.90
CA THR A 32 -2.80 1.26 21.39
C THR A 32 -2.89 1.05 19.88
N ILE A 33 -1.86 1.48 19.14
CA ILE A 33 -1.80 1.30 17.69
C ILE A 33 -1.16 -0.06 17.36
N CYS A 34 -1.93 -0.94 16.72
CA CYS A 34 -1.49 -2.26 16.27
C CYS A 34 -0.64 -2.21 15.00
N GLY A 35 -0.84 -1.19 14.17
CA GLY A 35 -0.18 -1.06 12.88
C GLY A 35 -0.73 0.09 12.07
N TYR A 36 -0.17 0.28 10.89
CA TYR A 36 -0.50 1.39 10.02
C TYR A 36 -0.23 1.07 8.55
N TYR A 37 -0.76 1.92 7.68
CA TYR A 37 -0.35 1.98 6.28
C TYR A 37 -0.38 3.41 5.73
N THR A 38 0.27 3.62 4.59
CA THR A 38 0.25 4.90 3.86
C THR A 38 -0.23 4.72 2.42
N LEU A 39 -0.99 5.70 1.92
CA LEU A 39 -1.37 5.80 0.51
C LEU A 39 -0.77 7.07 -0.10
N ASN A 40 -0.13 6.91 -1.25
CA ASN A 40 0.54 7.97 -1.98
C ASN A 40 -0.02 8.05 -3.40
N ALA A 41 -0.09 9.25 -3.97
CA ALA A 41 -0.26 9.40 -5.41
C ALA A 41 0.95 8.79 -6.12
N HIS A 42 0.71 8.04 -7.19
CA HIS A 42 1.78 7.36 -7.91
C HIS A 42 1.48 7.28 -9.40
N VAL A 43 2.54 7.07 -10.18
CA VAL A 43 2.41 6.77 -11.61
C VAL A 43 3.41 5.67 -11.95
N VAL A 44 3.05 4.84 -12.91
CA VAL A 44 3.96 3.81 -13.44
C VAL A 44 4.10 4.00 -14.94
N ALA A 45 5.32 3.93 -15.46
CA ALA A 45 5.57 4.08 -16.89
C ALA A 45 4.71 3.08 -17.68
N ARG A 46 4.15 3.46 -18.82
CA ARG A 46 3.34 2.52 -19.62
C ARG A 46 4.17 1.38 -20.21
N ALA A 47 5.46 1.62 -20.41
CA ALA A 47 6.45 0.59 -20.74
C ALA A 47 6.71 -0.39 -19.59
N SER A 48 6.36 -0.04 -18.34
CA SER A 48 6.39 -0.99 -17.23
C SER A 48 5.35 -2.08 -17.43
N ASP A 49 5.67 -3.26 -16.94
CA ASP A 49 5.04 -4.51 -17.34
C ASP A 49 3.67 -4.79 -16.72
N LEU A 50 2.81 -3.77 -16.59
CA LEU A 50 1.40 -3.97 -16.29
C LEU A 50 0.74 -4.73 -17.45
N ILE A 51 0.28 -5.95 -17.16
CA ILE A 51 -0.34 -6.83 -18.17
C ILE A 51 -1.86 -6.57 -18.24
N GLY A 52 -2.41 -6.68 -19.46
CA GLY A 52 -3.85 -6.77 -19.68
C GLY A 52 -4.60 -5.45 -19.55
N GLY A 53 -5.78 -5.49 -18.91
CA GLY A 53 -6.74 -4.38 -18.87
C GLY A 53 -6.24 -3.09 -18.22
N VAL A 54 -5.25 -3.16 -17.34
CA VAL A 54 -4.68 -1.98 -16.66
C VAL A 54 -3.90 -1.10 -17.64
N ARG A 55 -3.19 -1.70 -18.61
CA ARG A 55 -2.40 -0.99 -19.63
C ARG A 55 -3.23 -0.52 -20.82
N ARG A 56 -4.31 -1.24 -21.13
CA ARG A 56 -5.12 -0.99 -22.34
C ARG A 56 -5.72 0.42 -22.29
N ASN A 57 -5.45 1.22 -23.32
CA ASN A 57 -5.92 2.61 -23.47
C ASN A 57 -5.55 3.54 -22.29
N ALA A 58 -4.52 3.20 -21.51
CA ALA A 58 -4.05 4.04 -20.42
C ALA A 58 -3.10 5.13 -20.95
N PRO A 59 -3.08 6.32 -20.32
CA PRO A 59 -2.07 7.34 -20.60
C PRO A 59 -0.67 6.85 -20.20
N ASP A 60 0.36 7.56 -20.66
CA ASP A 60 1.73 7.34 -20.21
C ASP A 60 2.23 8.62 -19.51
N PRO A 61 2.54 8.59 -18.20
CA PRO A 61 2.51 7.41 -17.32
C PRO A 61 1.09 7.04 -16.84
N ILE A 62 0.92 5.77 -16.45
CA ILE A 62 -0.36 5.23 -15.97
C ILE A 62 -0.60 5.70 -14.53
N PRO A 63 -1.74 6.36 -14.22
CA PRO A 63 -2.05 6.83 -12.87
C PRO A 63 -2.38 5.66 -11.96
N CYS A 64 -1.75 5.65 -10.79
CA CYS A 64 -1.86 4.59 -9.79
C CYS A 64 -1.88 5.18 -8.37
N THR A 65 -2.17 4.31 -7.41
CA THR A 65 -2.00 4.61 -5.98
C THR A 65 -0.93 3.67 -5.44
N LEU A 66 0.02 4.18 -4.66
CA LEU A 66 1.05 3.36 -4.01
C LEU A 66 0.67 3.13 -2.54
N LEU A 67 0.67 1.88 -2.10
CA LEU A 67 0.71 1.51 -0.69
C LEU A 67 2.18 1.59 -0.23
N GLY A 68 2.59 2.78 0.21
CA GLY A 68 4.01 3.07 0.42
C GLY A 68 4.61 2.34 1.61
N GLN A 69 3.84 2.20 2.69
CA GLN A 69 4.22 1.46 3.88
C GLN A 69 3.02 0.65 4.38
N LEU A 70 3.28 -0.56 4.84
CA LEU A 70 2.34 -1.38 5.61
C LEU A 70 3.13 -2.05 6.72
N ALA A 71 2.82 -1.74 7.98
CA ALA A 71 3.55 -2.29 9.11
C ALA A 71 2.61 -2.63 10.26
N VAL A 72 2.93 -3.74 10.93
CA VAL A 72 2.22 -4.25 12.11
C VAL A 72 3.23 -4.37 13.24
N ASP A 73 2.87 -3.86 14.41
CA ASP A 73 3.65 -4.01 15.64
C ASP A 73 3.82 -5.50 15.97
N ALA A 74 5.03 -5.89 16.35
CA ALA A 74 5.41 -7.28 16.57
C ALA A 74 4.46 -8.04 17.53
N ARG A 75 3.87 -7.35 18.51
CA ARG A 75 2.91 -7.92 19.48
C ARG A 75 1.60 -8.38 18.84
N PHE A 76 1.29 -7.87 17.65
CA PHE A 76 0.06 -8.09 16.90
C PHE A 76 0.27 -8.77 15.54
N GLN A 77 1.51 -9.15 15.21
CA GLN A 77 1.80 -9.95 14.03
C GLN A 77 1.18 -11.36 14.17
N GLY A 78 0.76 -11.95 13.05
CA GLY A 78 0.07 -13.24 13.03
C GLY A 78 -1.39 -13.22 13.49
N LYS A 79 -1.90 -12.09 14.02
CA LYS A 79 -3.28 -11.93 14.51
C LYS A 79 -4.20 -11.22 13.51
N SER A 80 -4.03 -11.48 12.23
CA SER A 80 -4.82 -10.87 11.13
C SER A 80 -4.76 -9.33 11.00
N ALA A 81 -3.97 -8.63 11.83
CA ALA A 81 -3.87 -7.17 11.79
C ALA A 81 -3.39 -6.64 10.41
N GLY A 82 -2.39 -7.30 9.82
CA GLY A 82 -1.91 -6.95 8.48
C GLY A 82 -2.97 -7.13 7.39
N ALA A 83 -3.74 -8.23 7.46
CA ALA A 83 -4.85 -8.49 6.55
C ALA A 83 -5.95 -7.42 6.66
N ARG A 84 -6.31 -7.03 7.89
CA ARG A 84 -7.29 -5.96 8.15
C ARG A 84 -6.83 -4.63 7.59
N LEU A 85 -5.57 -4.25 7.84
CA LEU A 85 -4.99 -3.01 7.30
C LEU A 85 -4.96 -3.01 5.77
N LEU A 86 -4.57 -4.12 5.13
CA LEU A 86 -4.53 -4.22 3.67
C LEU A 86 -5.93 -4.16 3.05
N GLN A 87 -6.91 -4.88 3.60
CA GLN A 87 -8.29 -4.80 3.13
C GLN A 87 -8.86 -3.39 3.25
N ASP A 88 -8.53 -2.70 4.34
CA ASP A 88 -8.91 -1.31 4.55
C ASP A 88 -8.26 -0.40 3.48
N ALA A 89 -6.98 -0.58 3.20
CA ALA A 89 -6.24 0.15 2.16
C ALA A 89 -6.82 -0.06 0.75
N ILE A 90 -7.17 -1.30 0.40
CA ILE A 90 -7.80 -1.63 -0.89
C ILE A 90 -9.14 -0.89 -1.01
N LYS A 91 -10.00 -0.97 0.00
CA LYS A 91 -11.31 -0.30 0.00
C LYS A 91 -11.17 1.22 -0.11
N ARG A 92 -10.22 1.84 0.59
CA ARG A 92 -9.98 3.29 0.48
C ARG A 92 -9.47 3.68 -0.88
N THR A 93 -8.57 2.88 -1.45
CA THR A 93 -8.03 3.15 -2.78
C THR A 93 -9.12 3.08 -3.84
N ALA A 94 -9.98 2.05 -3.80
CA ALA A 94 -11.12 1.92 -4.71
C ALA A 94 -12.13 3.06 -4.56
N ARG A 95 -12.34 3.57 -3.33
CA ARG A 95 -13.19 4.75 -3.12
C ARG A 95 -12.54 6.03 -3.64
N ALA A 96 -11.24 6.21 -3.40
CA ALA A 96 -10.50 7.37 -3.87
C ALA A 96 -10.42 7.41 -5.41
N SER A 97 -10.33 6.26 -6.07
CA SER A 97 -10.27 6.18 -7.54
C SER A 97 -11.52 6.69 -8.24
N MET A 98 -12.66 6.74 -7.54
CA MET A 98 -13.90 7.34 -8.05
C MET A 98 -13.85 8.87 -8.08
N VAL A 99 -12.96 9.50 -7.31
CA VAL A 99 -12.80 10.97 -7.24
C VAL A 99 -11.55 11.42 -7.99
N VAL A 100 -10.43 10.73 -7.78
CA VAL A 100 -9.17 10.96 -8.48
C VAL A 100 -8.76 9.64 -9.12
N ALA A 101 -8.85 9.56 -10.44
CA ALA A 101 -8.68 8.33 -11.19
C ALA A 101 -7.33 7.62 -10.88
N SER A 102 -7.42 6.32 -10.62
CA SER A 102 -6.28 5.43 -10.39
C SER A 102 -6.62 4.08 -11.00
N ARG A 103 -5.69 3.47 -11.74
CA ARG A 103 -5.90 2.20 -12.43
C ARG A 103 -5.53 0.97 -11.61
N ALA A 104 -4.68 1.15 -10.61
CA ALA A 104 -4.20 0.06 -9.77
C ALA A 104 -3.67 0.56 -8.42
N LEU A 105 -3.74 -0.31 -7.42
CA LEU A 105 -2.98 -0.20 -6.19
C LEU A 105 -1.64 -0.93 -6.37
N ILE A 106 -0.55 -0.22 -6.16
CA ILE A 106 0.84 -0.69 -6.30
C ILE A 106 1.43 -0.95 -4.91
N VAL A 107 2.25 -1.99 -4.81
CA VAL A 107 3.06 -2.31 -3.62
C VAL A 107 4.49 -2.64 -4.04
N ASP A 108 5.43 -2.31 -3.16
CA ASP A 108 6.84 -2.73 -3.25
C ASP A 108 7.14 -3.67 -2.06
N PRO A 109 6.93 -4.99 -2.22
CA PRO A 109 7.21 -5.97 -1.18
C PRO A 109 8.69 -5.98 -0.81
N SER A 110 9.00 -6.13 0.48
CA SER A 110 10.38 -6.14 0.98
C SER A 110 11.10 -7.48 0.80
N ASP A 111 10.34 -8.58 0.73
CA ASP A 111 10.84 -9.94 0.65
C ASP A 111 9.76 -10.89 0.07
N GLU A 112 10.14 -12.13 -0.22
CA GLU A 112 9.25 -13.16 -0.77
C GLU A 112 8.06 -13.50 0.15
N ARG A 113 8.23 -13.34 1.48
CA ARG A 113 7.13 -13.55 2.43
C ARG A 113 6.08 -12.45 2.31
N ALA A 114 6.52 -11.21 2.13
CA ALA A 114 5.65 -10.07 1.85
C ALA A 114 4.95 -10.23 0.50
N GLU A 115 5.65 -10.70 -0.52
CA GLU A 115 5.04 -11.01 -1.81
C GLU A 115 3.93 -12.06 -1.68
N GLY A 116 4.23 -13.20 -1.05
CA GLY A 116 3.23 -14.24 -0.78
C GLY A 116 2.07 -13.73 0.05
N PHE A 117 2.29 -12.75 0.95
CA PHE A 117 1.21 -12.06 1.66
C PHE A 117 0.30 -11.30 0.70
N TYR A 118 0.84 -10.46 -0.19
CA TYR A 118 0.04 -9.68 -1.14
C TYR A 118 -0.64 -10.55 -2.20
N GLN A 119 0.00 -11.62 -2.68
CA GLN A 119 -0.58 -12.56 -3.65
C GLN A 119 -1.92 -13.15 -3.17
N ARG A 120 -2.05 -13.46 -1.87
CA ARG A 120 -3.30 -13.96 -1.29
C ARG A 120 -4.47 -12.97 -1.36
N PHE A 121 -4.19 -11.69 -1.61
CA PHE A 121 -5.21 -10.63 -1.82
C PHE A 121 -5.41 -10.29 -3.31
N GLY A 122 -4.87 -11.10 -4.22
CA GLY A 122 -5.04 -10.92 -5.67
C GLY A 122 -4.02 -9.99 -6.31
N PHE A 123 -2.98 -9.56 -5.58
CA PHE A 123 -1.88 -8.80 -6.19
C PHE A 123 -1.08 -9.70 -7.13
N ARG A 124 -0.66 -9.14 -8.26
CA ARG A 124 0.14 -9.81 -9.29
C ARG A 124 1.45 -9.06 -9.46
N ARG A 125 2.56 -9.78 -9.69
CA ARG A 125 3.84 -9.14 -10.00
C ARG A 125 3.71 -8.32 -11.28
N LEU A 126 4.41 -7.18 -11.34
CA LEU A 126 4.75 -6.59 -12.63
C LEU A 126 5.78 -7.52 -13.28
N SER A 127 5.72 -7.68 -14.60
CA SER A 127 6.77 -8.36 -15.35
C SER A 127 8.09 -7.54 -15.34
N GLY A 128 9.13 -7.98 -16.06
CA GLY A 128 10.37 -7.20 -16.22
C GLY A 128 11.36 -7.24 -15.05
N GLY A 129 11.27 -8.23 -14.18
CA GLY A 129 12.25 -8.45 -13.09
C GLY A 129 12.08 -7.52 -11.88
N SER A 130 11.01 -6.73 -11.83
CA SER A 130 10.67 -5.93 -10.65
C SER A 130 9.99 -6.78 -9.59
N CYS A 131 10.34 -6.60 -8.31
CA CYS A 131 9.60 -7.20 -7.18
C CYS A 131 8.25 -6.51 -6.94
N ARG A 132 7.96 -5.41 -7.65
CA ARG A 132 6.72 -4.64 -7.51
C ARG A 132 5.51 -5.48 -7.90
N MET A 133 4.41 -5.26 -7.18
CA MET A 133 3.13 -5.92 -7.48
C MET A 133 1.99 -4.91 -7.61
N PHE A 134 0.92 -5.32 -8.28
CA PHE A 134 -0.26 -4.50 -8.49
C PHE A 134 -1.56 -5.27 -8.26
N LEU A 135 -2.58 -4.56 -7.80
CA LEU A 135 -3.98 -4.97 -7.77
C LEU A 135 -4.78 -3.99 -8.65
N PRO A 136 -5.45 -4.46 -9.73
CA PRO A 136 -6.35 -3.62 -10.51
C PRO A 136 -7.48 -3.06 -9.65
N LEU A 137 -7.90 -1.83 -9.93
CA LEU A 137 -9.04 -1.17 -9.31
C LEU A 137 -10.28 -1.24 -10.19
#